data_AF-A0A349KQ15-F1
#
_entry.id   AF-A0A349KQ15-F1
#
_cell.length_a   1.000
_cell.length_b   1.000
_cell.length_c   1.000
_cell.angle_alpha   90.00
_cell.angle_beta   90.00
_cell.angle_gamma   90.00
#
_symmetry.space_group_name_H-M   'P 1'
#
loop_
_entity.id
_entity.type
_entity.pdbx_description
1 polymer ?
#
loop_
_entity_poly.entity_id
_entity_poly.type
_entity_poly.pdbx_seq_one_letter_code
_entity_poly.pdbx_strand_id
1 'polypeptide(L)'
;EWLDGKPGEDYTVVEQLSRVAKGLLLLTATPEQLGRLGHFSRLRLLDPSRYHRYDDFLEEEMQYENVAGLVSGLLNKEQDAASKARERLGEHAPDNDDELLPALLDRHGTGRVLFRNVRESVEGFPERILKTYELPAEQFPADSAATWNSKDARIGWLADLLKLSDDKHLIICSRAETAIALDKYLRERTTIRSVAFHEGLDLVARDRAANYFADSDGGAQVLVCSEIGSEGRNFQFAHQLVMYDLPNNPDLLEQRIGRLDRIGQTENVVIHVPFAKGTEQALLLRVFNEGFSIFQKPNAAAQIVFDNLPADIDPEKLVNISRMESDARLEQLRSGRDQLLERNSHQPKVSSELLAQVSRTETDGALEIYMEQSFDMFGLESEPLSETAFLVKPTESMVRHSSVSAETQDRFRYPELPEEGTSYTFDRDTALAREDLLFLTWENPLVQQALDLVASDVTGNSAVVVVKLKGIKTGTMLVETLHQIECVAPLALNANQYLSPALVRSLITPERQDASAQIPFSNWDDNLEVPTETIAKIVIQQEAGIKKLLAAANSIAQVKFAPIKTEALHSMNSHLGNEVNRLKALAQVNPNVRPEEVEFLEDRLRLLTSAIESSQIRLEAVRLIIAA
;
A
#
# COMPACT_ATOMS: atom_id res chain seq x y z
N GLU A 1 -30.71 2.53 4.71
CA GLU A 1 -30.58 1.44 5.72
C GLU A 1 -31.80 0.52 5.68
N TRP A 2 -31.74 -0.64 6.35
CA TRP A 2 -32.93 -1.45 6.63
C TRP A 2 -33.56 -0.97 7.95
N LEU A 3 -34.80 -0.50 7.90
CA LEU A 3 -35.55 -0.03 9.06
C LEU A 3 -36.74 -0.96 9.30
N ASP A 4 -36.90 -1.46 10.52
CA ASP A 4 -38.01 -2.33 10.94
C ASP A 4 -38.25 -3.55 10.02
N GLY A 5 -37.17 -4.17 9.52
CA GLY A 5 -37.24 -5.33 8.64
C GLY A 5 -37.63 -5.02 7.19
N LYS A 6 -37.62 -3.75 6.78
CA LYS A 6 -37.86 -3.31 5.39
C LYS A 6 -36.67 -2.53 4.82
N PRO A 7 -36.36 -2.68 3.53
CA PRO A 7 -35.33 -1.88 2.88
C PRO A 7 -35.80 -0.42 2.76
N GLY A 8 -34.98 0.53 3.21
CA GLY A 8 -35.18 1.96 2.95
C GLY A 8 -34.91 2.32 1.48
N GLU A 9 -35.23 3.56 1.11
CA GLU A 9 -35.08 4.05 -0.27
C GLU A 9 -33.63 3.97 -0.76
N ASP A 10 -32.67 4.50 0.01
CA ASP A 10 -31.24 4.47 -0.35
C ASP A 10 -30.72 3.04 -0.54
N TYR A 11 -31.16 2.11 0.30
CA TYR A 11 -30.75 0.70 0.19
C TYR A 11 -31.27 0.09 -1.12
N THR A 12 -32.51 0.39 -1.48
CA THR A 12 -33.15 -0.14 -2.69
C THR A 12 -32.42 0.36 -3.94
N VAL A 13 -31.95 1.61 -3.95
CA VAL A 13 -31.13 2.15 -5.04
C VAL A 13 -29.81 1.38 -5.16
N VAL A 14 -29.12 1.13 -4.04
CA VAL A 14 -27.87 0.37 -4.04
C VAL A 14 -28.10 -1.09 -4.46
N GLU A 15 -29.21 -1.72 -4.06
CA GLU A 15 -29.59 -3.08 -4.48
C GLU A 15 -29.83 -3.16 -5.99
N GLN A 16 -30.40 -2.13 -6.61
CA GLN A 16 -30.55 -2.09 -8.07
C GLN A 16 -29.18 -1.95 -8.77
N LEU A 17 -28.29 -1.12 -8.23
CA LEU A 17 -26.93 -0.96 -8.75
C LEU A 17 -26.11 -2.25 -8.62
N SER A 18 -26.22 -2.96 -7.49
CA SER A 18 -25.46 -4.19 -7.27
C SER A 18 -25.83 -5.30 -8.27
N ARG A 19 -27.05 -5.31 -8.81
CA ARG A 19 -27.49 -6.28 -9.83
C ARG A 19 -26.88 -6.06 -11.22
N VAL A 20 -26.41 -4.85 -11.52
CA VAL A 20 -25.81 -4.51 -12.82
C VAL A 20 -24.29 -4.35 -12.77
N ALA A 21 -23.73 -4.14 -11.57
CA ALA A 21 -22.30 -4.04 -11.37
C ALA A 21 -21.61 -5.41 -11.52
N LYS A 22 -20.45 -5.43 -12.20
CA LYS A 22 -19.63 -6.65 -12.33
C LYS A 22 -18.83 -6.99 -11.07
N GLY A 23 -18.59 -5.99 -10.23
CA GLY A 23 -17.88 -6.12 -8.96
C GLY A 23 -18.38 -5.06 -7.97
N LEU A 24 -18.43 -5.42 -6.68
CA LEU A 24 -18.91 -4.56 -5.61
C LEU A 24 -17.92 -4.59 -4.45
N LEU A 25 -17.45 -3.42 -4.03
CA LEU A 25 -16.64 -3.24 -2.82
C LEU A 25 -17.46 -2.41 -1.82
N LEU A 26 -17.72 -2.96 -0.64
CA LEU A 26 -18.45 -2.27 0.42
C LEU A 26 -17.51 -1.91 1.56
N LEU A 27 -17.32 -0.60 1.78
CA LEU A 27 -16.59 -0.06 2.93
C LEU A 27 -17.61 0.34 3.99
N THR A 28 -17.55 -0.29 5.16
CA THR A 28 -18.45 0.01 6.28
C THR A 28 -17.63 0.09 7.55
N ALA A 29 -17.76 1.21 8.27
CA ALA A 29 -17.28 1.31 9.65
C ALA A 29 -18.27 0.56 10.52
N THR A 30 -18.27 -0.78 10.51
CA THR A 30 -19.23 -1.63 11.21
C THR A 30 -19.45 -1.18 12.66
N PRO A 31 -20.58 -0.54 12.97
CA PRO A 31 -21.00 -0.47 14.35
C PRO A 31 -21.81 -1.76 14.52
N GLU A 32 -21.39 -2.64 15.41
CA GLU A 32 -22.25 -3.76 15.87
C GLU A 32 -23.63 -3.27 16.41
N GLN A 33 -23.79 -1.96 16.55
CA GLN A 33 -25.03 -1.24 16.85
C GLN A 33 -26.23 -1.64 15.95
N LEU A 34 -26.02 -2.02 14.68
CA LEU A 34 -27.12 -2.41 13.78
C LEU A 34 -27.54 -3.90 13.91
N GLY A 35 -26.85 -4.67 14.74
CA GLY A 35 -27.12 -6.09 14.98
C GLY A 35 -26.97 -6.99 13.75
N ARG A 36 -27.31 -8.28 13.93
CA ARG A 36 -27.22 -9.34 12.89
C ARG A 36 -28.01 -9.01 11.62
N LEU A 37 -29.10 -8.24 11.72
CA LEU A 37 -29.92 -7.82 10.58
C LEU A 37 -29.21 -6.81 9.66
N GLY A 38 -28.52 -5.83 10.25
CA GLY A 38 -27.71 -4.88 9.48
C GLY A 38 -26.59 -5.59 8.72
N HIS A 39 -25.97 -6.58 9.37
CA HIS A 39 -24.95 -7.42 8.75
C HIS A 39 -25.50 -8.22 7.56
N PHE A 40 -26.60 -8.95 7.75
CA PHE A 40 -27.29 -9.68 6.70
C PHE A 40 -27.67 -8.78 5.50
N SER A 41 -28.19 -7.58 5.77
CA SER A 41 -28.60 -6.67 4.69
C SER A 41 -27.45 -6.28 3.76
N ARG A 42 -26.22 -6.12 4.28
CA ARG A 42 -25.04 -5.79 3.49
C ARG A 42 -24.54 -7.00 2.71
N LEU A 43 -24.51 -8.16 3.35
CA LEU A 43 -24.15 -9.43 2.71
C LEU A 43 -25.10 -9.75 1.54
N ARG A 44 -26.39 -9.45 1.69
CA ARG A 44 -27.38 -9.55 0.61
C ARG A 44 -27.11 -8.63 -0.59
N LEU A 45 -26.49 -7.46 -0.38
CA LEU A 45 -26.10 -6.62 -1.51
C LEU A 45 -24.97 -7.26 -2.34
N LEU A 46 -24.06 -7.97 -1.66
CA LEU A 46 -22.93 -8.67 -2.28
C LEU A 46 -23.39 -9.96 -2.98
N ASP A 47 -24.27 -10.74 -2.34
CA ASP A 47 -24.80 -11.97 -2.89
C ASP A 47 -26.27 -12.20 -2.48
N PRO A 48 -27.23 -11.67 -3.27
CA PRO A 48 -28.65 -11.83 -2.97
C PRO A 48 -29.16 -13.26 -3.18
N SER A 49 -28.45 -14.09 -3.94
CA SER A 49 -28.83 -15.49 -4.18
C SER A 49 -28.58 -16.34 -2.95
N ARG A 50 -27.45 -16.10 -2.28
CA ARG A 50 -27.10 -16.74 -1.01
C ARG A 50 -27.88 -16.15 0.15
N TYR A 51 -27.77 -14.84 0.38
CA TYR A 51 -28.39 -14.16 1.53
C TYR A 51 -29.81 -13.72 1.22
N HIS A 52 -30.67 -14.69 0.90
CA HIS A 52 -32.04 -14.46 0.49
C HIS A 52 -33.03 -14.45 1.67
N ARG A 53 -32.71 -15.14 2.78
CA ARG A 53 -33.53 -15.24 3.99
C ARG A 53 -32.70 -15.03 5.26
N TYR A 54 -33.24 -14.22 6.17
CA TYR A 54 -32.57 -13.86 7.42
C TYR A 54 -32.54 -15.02 8.43
N ASP A 55 -33.61 -15.84 8.49
CA ASP A 55 -33.67 -16.98 9.41
C ASP A 55 -32.59 -18.01 9.11
N ASP A 56 -32.39 -18.32 7.83
CA ASP A 56 -31.37 -19.28 7.36
C ASP A 56 -29.96 -18.78 7.74
N PHE A 57 -29.71 -17.46 7.66
CA PHE A 57 -28.47 -16.84 8.10
C PHE A 57 -28.24 -16.96 9.62
N LEU A 58 -29.29 -16.82 10.44
CA LEU A 58 -29.18 -16.97 11.90
C LEU A 58 -28.88 -18.43 12.31
N GLU A 59 -29.48 -19.40 11.62
CA GLU A 59 -29.20 -20.82 11.84
C GLU A 59 -27.75 -21.16 11.47
N GLU A 60 -27.24 -20.59 10.37
CA GLU A 60 -25.85 -20.73 9.94
C GLU A 60 -24.87 -20.15 10.98
N GLU A 61 -25.15 -18.94 11.51
CA GLU A 61 -24.32 -18.32 12.57
C GLU A 61 -24.22 -19.17 13.83
N MET A 62 -25.31 -19.80 14.27
CA MET A 62 -25.28 -20.69 15.46
C MET A 62 -24.37 -21.90 15.25
N GLN A 63 -24.22 -22.39 14.01
CA GLN A 63 -23.30 -23.50 13.73
C GLN A 63 -21.83 -23.06 13.76
N TYR A 64 -21.55 -21.76 13.57
CA TYR A 64 -20.19 -21.22 13.58
C TYR A 64 -19.59 -21.10 14.97
N GLU A 65 -20.39 -20.91 16.02
CA GLU A 65 -19.89 -20.96 17.41
C GLU A 65 -19.19 -22.29 17.73
N ASN A 66 -19.71 -23.41 17.20
CA ASN A 66 -19.08 -24.72 17.36
C ASN A 66 -17.73 -24.81 16.62
N VAL A 67 -17.61 -24.17 15.46
CA VAL A 67 -16.35 -24.12 14.68
C VAL A 67 -15.33 -23.24 15.39
N ALA A 68 -15.75 -22.11 15.96
CA ALA A 68 -14.89 -21.22 16.73
C ALA A 68 -14.29 -21.94 17.96
N GLY A 69 -15.08 -22.80 18.61
CA GLY A 69 -14.61 -23.68 19.67
C GLY A 69 -13.53 -24.66 19.20
N LEU A 70 -13.72 -25.32 18.05
CA LEU A 70 -12.74 -26.24 17.47
C LEU A 70 -11.43 -25.54 17.08
N VAL A 71 -11.54 -24.36 16.46
CA VAL A 71 -10.38 -23.55 16.08
C VAL A 71 -9.60 -23.08 17.31
N SER A 72 -10.29 -22.68 18.37
CA SER A 72 -9.65 -22.33 19.64
C SER A 72 -8.94 -23.53 20.27
N GLY A 73 -9.56 -24.71 20.24
CA GLY A 73 -8.95 -25.94 20.73
C GLY A 73 -7.71 -26.35 19.93
N LEU A 74 -7.70 -26.17 18.60
CA LEU A 74 -6.53 -26.43 17.75
C LEU A 74 -5.34 -25.53 18.13
N LEU A 75 -5.60 -24.24 18.36
CA LEU A 75 -4.56 -23.29 18.73
C LEU A 75 -4.01 -23.52 20.13
N ASN A 76 -4.88 -23.90 21.06
CA ASN A 76 -4.49 -24.28 22.42
C ASN A 76 -3.87 -25.69 22.48
N LYS A 77 -3.76 -26.38 21.34
CA LYS A 77 -3.23 -27.75 21.21
C LYS A 77 -3.95 -28.74 22.14
N GLU A 78 -5.28 -28.61 22.23
CA GLU A 78 -6.11 -29.56 22.97
C GLU A 78 -6.07 -30.96 22.32
N GLN A 79 -5.99 -32.00 23.14
CA GLN A 79 -5.74 -33.38 22.69
C GLN A 79 -6.75 -33.91 21.65
N ASP A 80 -8.00 -33.46 21.67
CA ASP A 80 -9.07 -33.95 20.79
C ASP A 80 -9.43 -32.97 19.65
N ALA A 81 -8.77 -31.81 19.57
CA ALA A 81 -9.16 -30.78 18.60
C ALA A 81 -8.85 -31.21 17.15
N ALA A 82 -7.69 -31.82 16.92
CA ALA A 82 -7.28 -32.27 15.58
C ALA A 82 -8.14 -33.42 15.04
N SER A 83 -8.55 -34.36 15.89
CA SER A 83 -9.43 -35.46 15.51
C SER A 83 -10.84 -34.96 15.19
N LYS A 84 -11.41 -34.08 16.02
CA LYS A 84 -12.73 -33.44 15.76
C LYS A 84 -12.71 -32.55 14.52
N ALA A 85 -11.62 -31.82 14.29
CA ALA A 85 -11.43 -31.03 13.08
C ALA A 85 -11.46 -31.92 11.83
N ARG A 86 -10.71 -33.03 11.82
CA ARG A 86 -10.71 -33.99 10.71
C ARG A 86 -12.07 -34.64 10.50
N GLU A 87 -12.76 -35.03 11.56
CA GLU A 87 -14.13 -35.59 11.48
C GLU A 87 -15.09 -34.62 10.79
N ARG A 88 -15.02 -33.33 11.14
CA ARG A 88 -15.84 -32.29 10.52
C ARG A 88 -15.40 -31.99 9.08
N LEU A 89 -14.11 -32.06 8.78
CA LEU A 89 -13.59 -31.82 7.44
C LEU A 89 -13.88 -32.98 6.47
N GLY A 90 -14.09 -34.19 6.98
CA GLY A 90 -14.47 -35.37 6.20
C GLY A 90 -13.35 -35.84 5.26
N GLU A 91 -13.72 -36.32 4.07
CA GLU A 91 -12.77 -36.82 3.05
C GLU A 91 -11.80 -35.75 2.52
N HIS A 92 -12.07 -34.48 2.79
CA HIS A 92 -11.22 -33.35 2.39
C HIS A 92 -10.39 -32.78 3.55
N ALA A 93 -10.20 -33.55 4.61
CA ALA A 93 -9.31 -33.18 5.70
C ALA A 93 -7.84 -33.31 5.25
N PRO A 94 -7.00 -32.29 5.44
CA PRO A 94 -5.58 -32.43 5.18
C PRO A 94 -4.93 -33.41 6.15
N ASP A 95 -3.90 -34.11 5.66
CA ASP A 95 -3.12 -35.05 6.47
C ASP A 95 -2.27 -34.31 7.50
N ASN A 96 -1.80 -33.10 7.17
CA ASN A 96 -0.99 -32.26 8.05
C ASN A 96 -1.87 -31.49 9.05
N ASP A 97 -1.55 -31.57 10.34
CA ASP A 97 -2.23 -30.83 11.41
C ASP A 97 -2.16 -29.32 11.20
N ASP A 98 -1.05 -28.82 10.63
CA ASP A 98 -0.85 -27.37 10.39
C ASP A 98 -1.81 -26.82 9.31
N GLU A 99 -2.38 -27.69 8.48
CA GLU A 99 -3.30 -27.32 7.39
C GLU A 99 -4.78 -27.43 7.81
N LEU A 100 -5.07 -28.04 8.97
CA LEU A 100 -6.45 -28.17 9.47
C LEU A 100 -7.10 -26.81 9.76
N LEU A 101 -6.32 -25.87 10.30
CA LEU A 101 -6.82 -24.54 10.63
C LEU A 101 -7.19 -23.74 9.36
N PRO A 102 -6.32 -23.58 8.35
CA PRO A 102 -6.70 -23.00 7.06
C PRO A 102 -7.92 -23.69 6.42
N ALA A 103 -7.97 -25.03 6.44
CA ALA A 103 -9.08 -25.78 5.86
C ALA A 103 -10.43 -25.54 6.58
N LEU A 104 -10.42 -25.30 7.89
CA LEU A 104 -11.62 -24.91 8.65
C LEU A 104 -12.02 -23.46 8.36
N LEU A 105 -11.07 -22.54 8.25
CA LEU A 105 -11.31 -21.13 7.91
C LEU A 105 -11.86 -20.97 6.48
N ASP A 106 -11.39 -21.76 5.52
CA ASP A 106 -11.90 -21.78 4.14
C ASP A 106 -13.38 -22.17 4.03
N ARG A 107 -13.88 -22.93 5.01
CA ARG A 107 -15.29 -23.33 5.12
C ARG A 107 -16.11 -22.36 5.96
N HIS A 108 -15.50 -21.31 6.52
CA HIS A 108 -16.19 -20.26 7.24
C HIS A 108 -16.96 -19.37 6.26
N GLY A 109 -18.29 -19.32 6.41
CA GLY A 109 -19.17 -18.86 5.35
C GLY A 109 -18.96 -17.42 4.87
N THR A 110 -18.79 -16.48 5.78
CA THR A 110 -18.61 -15.05 5.43
C THR A 110 -17.15 -14.67 5.19
N GLY A 111 -16.19 -15.52 5.62
CA GLY A 111 -14.77 -15.18 5.61
C GLY A 111 -14.18 -14.89 4.23
N ARG A 112 -14.72 -15.48 3.16
CA ARG A 112 -14.26 -15.23 1.78
C ARG A 112 -14.69 -13.88 1.21
N VAL A 113 -15.74 -13.27 1.77
CA VAL A 113 -16.42 -12.09 1.19
C VAL A 113 -16.32 -10.89 2.13
N LEU A 114 -16.17 -11.14 3.43
CA LEU A 114 -16.05 -10.13 4.45
C LEU A 114 -14.68 -10.19 5.10
N PHE A 115 -14.05 -9.03 5.21
CA PHE A 115 -12.79 -8.85 5.92
C PHE A 115 -13.03 -7.89 7.08
N ARG A 116 -12.69 -8.31 8.29
CA ARG A 116 -12.76 -7.51 9.50
C ARG A 116 -11.53 -7.77 10.33
N ASN A 117 -10.66 -6.76 10.42
CA ASN A 117 -9.55 -6.76 11.34
C ASN A 117 -9.90 -5.89 12.54
N VAL A 118 -9.50 -6.33 13.73
CA VAL A 118 -9.62 -5.51 14.94
C VAL A 118 -8.24 -5.25 15.50
N ARG A 119 -8.09 -4.11 16.17
CA ARG A 119 -6.79 -3.68 16.68
C ARG A 119 -6.13 -4.72 17.60
N GLU A 120 -6.92 -5.43 18.40
CA GLU A 120 -6.40 -6.44 19.33
C GLU A 120 -5.80 -7.67 18.63
N SER A 121 -6.17 -7.93 17.36
CA SER A 121 -5.61 -9.03 16.56
C SER A 121 -4.45 -8.60 15.66
N VAL A 122 -4.13 -7.31 15.62
CA VAL A 122 -3.10 -6.74 14.74
C VAL A 122 -2.02 -6.07 15.58
N GLU A 123 -0.81 -6.59 15.52
CA GLU A 123 0.35 -6.03 16.21
C GLU A 123 0.90 -4.78 15.48
N GLY A 124 1.80 -4.04 16.15
CA GLY A 124 2.51 -2.91 15.54
C GLY A 124 1.89 -1.54 15.79
N PHE A 125 0.87 -1.44 16.64
CA PHE A 125 0.40 -0.16 17.15
C PHE A 125 1.24 0.31 18.35
N PRO A 126 1.52 1.62 18.47
CA PRO A 126 2.26 2.18 19.59
C PRO A 126 1.44 2.17 20.89
N GLU A 127 2.14 2.24 22.03
CA GLU A 127 1.47 2.53 23.30
C GLU A 127 1.11 4.02 23.39
N ARG A 128 0.00 4.30 24.09
CA ARG A 128 -0.44 5.67 24.37
C ARG A 128 -0.06 6.06 25.81
N ILE A 129 0.65 7.17 25.98
CA ILE A 129 1.12 7.66 27.28
C ILE A 129 0.49 9.02 27.57
N LEU A 130 -0.50 9.07 28.46
CA LEU A 130 -1.11 10.31 28.91
C LEU A 130 -0.23 11.06 29.93
N LYS A 131 0.05 12.33 29.66
CA LYS A 131 0.67 13.28 30.60
C LYS A 131 -0.28 14.48 30.81
N THR A 132 -0.76 14.63 32.03
CA THR A 132 -1.69 15.71 32.40
C THR A 132 -0.97 16.83 33.14
N TYR A 133 -1.33 18.09 32.85
CA TYR A 133 -0.69 19.26 33.44
C TYR A 133 -1.74 20.17 34.07
N GLU A 134 -1.77 20.24 35.40
CA GLU A 134 -2.68 21.14 36.12
C GLU A 134 -2.14 22.57 36.06
N LEU A 135 -2.97 23.49 35.55
CA LEU A 135 -2.66 24.92 35.40
C LEU A 135 -3.61 25.78 36.26
N PRO A 136 -3.20 27.01 36.65
CA PRO A 136 -4.05 27.92 37.42
C PRO A 136 -5.33 28.30 36.67
N ALA A 137 -6.49 28.10 37.31
CA ALA A 137 -7.80 28.32 36.70
C ALA A 137 -8.05 29.81 36.37
N GLU A 138 -7.48 30.73 37.14
CA GLU A 138 -7.59 32.18 36.90
C GLU A 138 -6.89 32.63 35.60
N GLN A 139 -6.06 31.75 35.04
CA GLN A 139 -5.23 31.97 33.85
C GLN A 139 -5.57 30.98 32.73
N PHE A 140 -6.75 30.34 32.78
CA PHE A 140 -7.22 29.37 31.80
C PHE A 140 -8.48 29.91 31.09
N PRO A 141 -8.34 30.71 30.01
CA PRO A 141 -9.48 31.37 29.39
C PRO A 141 -10.40 30.37 28.68
N ALA A 142 -11.71 30.54 28.88
CA ALA A 142 -12.75 29.66 28.37
C ALA A 142 -13.02 29.81 26.86
N ASP A 143 -12.75 30.97 26.25
CA ASP A 143 -13.04 31.20 24.83
C ASP A 143 -12.16 32.29 24.21
N SER A 144 -11.65 31.99 23.00
CA SER A 144 -11.12 32.92 21.99
C SER A 144 -9.63 33.27 22.00
N ALA A 145 -9.01 33.09 20.82
CA ALA A 145 -7.71 33.64 20.43
C ALA A 145 -7.66 35.18 20.46
N ALA A 146 -8.80 35.85 20.29
CA ALA A 146 -8.89 37.31 20.29
C ALA A 146 -8.60 37.94 21.66
N THR A 147 -8.66 37.16 22.75
CA THR A 147 -8.42 37.62 24.12
C THR A 147 -7.04 37.26 24.67
N TRP A 148 -6.16 36.71 23.84
CA TRP A 148 -4.83 36.31 24.29
C TRP A 148 -3.98 37.51 24.69
N ASN A 149 -3.85 37.67 25.99
CA ASN A 149 -2.86 38.50 26.64
C ASN A 149 -1.81 37.60 27.29
N SER A 150 -0.72 38.18 27.79
CA SER A 150 0.43 37.49 28.41
C SER A 150 0.11 36.76 29.72
N LYS A 151 -1.14 36.32 29.94
CA LYS A 151 -1.66 35.72 31.17
C LYS A 151 -2.28 34.33 30.98
N ASP A 152 -2.39 33.79 29.76
CA ASP A 152 -2.80 32.39 29.57
C ASP A 152 -1.68 31.45 30.00
N ALA A 153 -1.92 30.68 31.06
CA ALA A 153 -0.91 29.77 31.63
C ALA A 153 -0.51 28.65 30.66
N ARG A 154 -1.38 28.28 29.72
CA ARG A 154 -1.09 27.23 28.71
C ARG A 154 0.02 27.67 27.77
N ILE A 155 0.11 28.95 27.44
CA ILE A 155 1.08 29.45 26.45
C ILE A 155 2.51 29.32 27.01
N GLY A 156 2.73 29.74 28.26
CA GLY A 156 4.02 29.61 28.94
C GLY A 156 4.40 28.14 29.13
N TRP A 157 3.46 27.34 29.63
CA TRP A 157 3.63 25.89 29.78
C TRP A 157 4.02 25.22 28.46
N LEU A 158 3.31 25.53 27.37
CA LEU A 158 3.55 24.95 26.06
C LEU A 158 4.95 25.31 25.57
N ALA A 159 5.35 26.59 25.68
CA ALA A 159 6.68 27.02 25.28
C ALA A 159 7.79 26.32 26.09
N ASP A 160 7.54 25.99 27.36
CA ASP A 160 8.52 25.27 28.18
C ASP A 160 8.53 23.77 27.87
N LEU A 161 7.37 23.16 27.60
CA LEU A 161 7.26 21.77 27.12
C LEU A 161 8.07 21.58 25.82
N LEU A 162 7.87 22.46 24.85
CA LEU A 162 8.49 22.39 23.52
C LEU A 162 10.02 22.61 23.55
N LYS A 163 10.58 23.14 24.64
CA LYS A 163 12.04 23.28 24.82
C LYS A 163 12.70 22.03 25.42
N LEU A 164 11.92 21.07 25.91
CA LEU A 164 12.47 19.88 26.57
C LEU A 164 13.07 18.88 25.58
N SER A 165 12.61 18.90 24.33
CA SER A 165 13.09 18.02 23.27
C SER A 165 12.91 18.69 21.92
N ASP A 166 13.78 18.37 20.96
CA ASP A 166 13.68 18.78 19.55
C ASP A 166 12.72 17.88 18.74
N ASP A 167 12.03 16.94 19.40
CA ASP A 167 11.02 16.08 18.78
C ASP A 167 9.93 16.88 18.06
N LYS A 168 9.32 16.25 17.05
CA LYS A 168 8.18 16.80 16.30
C LYS A 168 6.92 16.75 17.16
N HIS A 169 6.32 17.91 17.41
CA HIS A 169 5.09 18.04 18.20
C HIS A 169 3.89 18.41 17.31
N LEU A 170 2.85 17.59 17.34
CA LEU A 170 1.55 17.92 16.76
C LEU A 170 0.67 18.56 17.83
N ILE A 171 0.25 19.81 17.62
CA ILE A 171 -0.65 20.53 18.53
C ILE A 171 -2.02 20.63 17.88
N ILE A 172 -3.06 20.13 18.53
CA ILE A 172 -4.43 20.22 18.02
C ILE A 172 -5.25 21.19 18.86
N CYS A 173 -5.90 22.11 18.14
CA CYS A 173 -6.81 23.12 18.66
C CYS A 173 -8.19 22.94 18.02
N SER A 174 -9.24 23.21 18.78
CA SER A 174 -10.63 23.22 18.29
C SER A 174 -10.90 24.24 17.19
N ARG A 175 -10.21 25.40 17.20
CA ARG A 175 -10.47 26.54 16.30
C ARG A 175 -9.21 26.97 15.53
N ALA A 176 -9.40 27.39 14.27
CA ALA A 176 -8.32 27.87 13.42
C ALA A 176 -7.67 29.16 13.94
N GLU A 177 -8.44 30.08 14.53
CA GLU A 177 -7.89 31.32 15.09
C GLU A 177 -6.91 31.04 16.23
N THR A 178 -7.20 30.03 17.05
CA THR A 178 -6.29 29.52 18.09
C THR A 178 -5.03 28.97 17.45
N ALA A 179 -5.13 28.12 16.43
CA ALA A 179 -3.94 27.56 15.79
C ALA A 179 -3.02 28.66 15.20
N ILE A 180 -3.60 29.63 14.49
CA ILE A 180 -2.87 30.75 13.86
C ILE A 180 -2.20 31.63 14.92
N ALA A 181 -2.92 31.97 15.99
CA ALA A 181 -2.37 32.82 17.03
C ALA A 181 -1.26 32.10 17.81
N LEU A 182 -1.37 30.77 18.04
CA LEU A 182 -0.37 29.98 18.76
C LEU A 182 0.93 29.95 17.96
N ASP A 183 0.84 29.62 16.67
CA ASP A 183 1.97 29.68 15.74
C ASP A 183 2.64 31.06 15.74
N LYS A 184 1.84 32.13 15.59
CA LYS A 184 2.37 33.50 15.63
C LYS A 184 3.13 33.79 16.93
N TYR A 185 2.56 33.41 18.08
CA TYR A 185 3.21 33.59 19.38
C TYR A 185 4.53 32.82 19.46
N LEU A 186 4.54 31.55 19.07
CA LEU A 186 5.74 30.71 19.09
C LEU A 186 6.85 31.31 18.21
N ARG A 187 6.53 31.73 16.97
CA ARG A 187 7.51 32.36 16.06
C ARG A 187 8.03 33.71 16.52
N GLU A 188 7.19 34.54 17.16
CA GLU A 188 7.59 35.89 17.58
C GLU A 188 8.29 35.94 18.95
N ARG A 189 7.99 34.99 19.85
CA ARG A 189 8.44 35.03 21.26
C ARG A 189 9.43 33.93 21.63
N THR A 190 9.62 32.94 20.76
CA THR A 190 10.53 31.81 21.01
C THR A 190 11.40 31.55 19.77
N THR A 191 12.39 30.67 19.90
CA THR A 191 13.20 30.17 18.77
C THR A 191 12.60 28.91 18.12
N ILE A 192 11.40 28.49 18.56
CA ILE A 192 10.75 27.26 18.11
C ILE A 192 10.19 27.48 16.71
N ARG A 193 10.66 26.66 15.76
CA ARG A 193 10.14 26.63 14.39
C ARG A 193 8.76 25.98 14.42
N SER A 194 7.74 26.78 14.12
CA SER A 194 6.34 26.34 14.11
C SER A 194 5.66 26.77 12.82
N VAL A 195 4.58 26.06 12.47
CA VAL A 195 3.71 26.41 11.36
C VAL A 195 2.26 26.06 11.70
N ALA A 196 1.33 26.95 11.35
CA ALA A 196 -0.11 26.71 11.50
C ALA A 196 -0.67 25.90 10.32
N PHE A 197 -1.65 25.06 10.60
CA PHE A 197 -2.32 24.21 9.62
C PHE A 197 -3.83 24.22 9.84
N HIS A 198 -4.57 24.84 8.92
CA HIS A 198 -6.01 25.06 9.10
C HIS A 198 -6.75 25.09 7.77
N GLU A 199 -8.08 24.99 7.83
CA GLU A 199 -8.96 24.89 6.68
C GLU A 199 -8.93 26.13 5.76
N GLY A 200 -8.57 27.29 6.29
CA GLY A 200 -8.37 28.52 5.50
C GLY A 200 -7.13 28.52 4.59
N LEU A 201 -6.21 27.55 4.69
CA LEU A 201 -5.08 27.42 3.77
C LEU A 201 -5.52 26.77 2.45
N ASP A 202 -5.00 27.26 1.34
CA ASP A 202 -5.13 26.57 0.04
C ASP A 202 -4.31 25.27 0.02
N LEU A 203 -4.55 24.42 -0.98
CA LEU A 203 -3.89 23.11 -1.08
C LEU A 203 -2.37 23.23 -1.05
N VAL A 204 -1.81 24.19 -1.80
CA VAL A 204 -0.36 24.40 -1.91
C VAL A 204 0.26 24.86 -0.59
N ALA A 205 -0.40 25.75 0.15
CA ALA A 205 0.06 26.20 1.46
C ALA A 205 -0.04 25.11 2.51
N ARG A 206 -1.08 24.25 2.44
CA ARG A 206 -1.19 23.05 3.28
C ARG A 206 -0.04 22.09 3.02
N ASP A 207 0.22 21.74 1.76
CA ASP A 207 1.33 20.85 1.40
C ASP A 207 2.66 21.43 1.87
N ARG A 208 2.89 22.73 1.67
CA ARG A 208 4.09 23.40 2.17
C ARG A 208 4.24 23.33 3.69
N ALA A 209 3.16 23.54 4.44
CA ALA A 209 3.19 23.48 5.90
C ALA A 209 3.45 22.05 6.39
N ALA A 210 2.81 21.05 5.79
CA ALA A 210 3.04 19.64 6.08
C ALA A 210 4.48 19.24 5.76
N ASN A 211 5.01 19.65 4.60
CA ASN A 211 6.39 19.38 4.20
C ASN A 211 7.39 20.06 5.11
N TYR A 212 7.15 21.32 5.47
CA TYR A 212 8.00 22.02 6.42
C TYR A 212 8.00 21.31 7.77
N PHE A 213 6.89 20.72 8.21
CA PHE A 213 6.85 19.92 9.43
C PHE A 213 7.54 18.55 9.27
N ALA A 214 7.39 17.88 8.13
CA ALA A 214 8.01 16.58 7.83
C ALA A 214 9.53 16.65 7.70
N ASP A 215 10.07 17.78 7.26
CA ASP A 215 11.50 17.98 7.03
C ASP A 215 12.33 17.84 8.33
N SER A 216 13.25 16.87 8.36
CA SER A 216 14.20 16.65 9.45
C SER A 216 15.26 17.75 9.54
N ASP A 217 15.62 18.37 8.41
CA ASP A 217 16.83 19.17 8.26
C ASP A 217 16.54 20.64 7.97
N GLY A 218 15.92 21.32 8.93
CA GLY A 218 15.53 22.73 8.73
C GLY A 218 14.04 22.99 8.98
N GLY A 219 13.24 21.92 9.02
CA GLY A 219 11.80 21.95 9.18
C GLY A 219 11.25 22.51 10.50
N ALA A 220 9.94 22.73 10.54
CA ALA A 220 9.18 23.04 11.75
C ALA A 220 9.30 21.91 12.76
N GLN A 221 9.59 22.26 14.01
CA GLN A 221 9.48 21.35 15.14
C GLN A 221 8.00 21.13 15.53
N VAL A 222 7.14 22.11 15.25
CA VAL A 222 5.76 22.14 15.73
C VAL A 222 4.78 22.40 14.59
N LEU A 223 3.78 21.55 14.48
CA LEU A 223 2.61 21.79 13.62
C LEU A 223 1.41 22.12 14.50
N VAL A 224 0.85 23.32 14.35
CA VAL A 224 -0.33 23.77 15.10
C VAL A 224 -1.57 23.65 14.22
N CYS A 225 -2.39 22.64 14.48
CA CYS A 225 -3.56 22.31 13.68
C CYS A 225 -4.86 22.79 14.31
N SER A 226 -5.78 23.26 13.47
CA SER A 226 -7.23 23.21 13.78
C SER A 226 -7.76 21.77 13.64
N GLU A 227 -8.91 21.46 14.24
CA GLU A 227 -9.61 20.17 14.11
C GLU A 227 -9.69 19.68 12.65
N ILE A 228 -10.36 20.48 11.79
CA ILE A 228 -10.61 20.15 10.37
C ILE A 228 -9.30 20.12 9.57
N GLY A 229 -8.39 21.04 9.87
CA GLY A 229 -7.08 21.11 9.22
C GLY A 229 -6.37 19.77 9.22
N SER A 230 -6.29 19.08 10.36
CA SER A 230 -5.50 17.84 10.54
C SER A 230 -6.06 16.58 9.84
N GLU A 231 -7.22 16.67 9.19
CA GLU A 231 -7.86 15.51 8.57
C GLU A 231 -7.09 14.99 7.34
N GLY A 232 -7.07 13.66 7.18
CA GLY A 232 -6.53 12.98 6.00
C GLY A 232 -5.02 12.82 5.88
N ARG A 233 -4.18 13.48 6.69
CA ARG A 233 -2.70 13.39 6.59
C ARG A 233 -2.07 12.38 7.54
N ASN A 234 -0.90 11.86 7.15
CA ASN A 234 -0.05 10.98 7.96
C ASN A 234 1.06 11.78 8.64
N PHE A 235 1.07 11.84 9.97
CA PHE A 235 2.15 12.47 10.76
C PHE A 235 2.89 11.45 11.62
N GLN A 236 3.12 10.25 11.07
CA GLN A 236 3.69 9.11 11.82
C GLN A 236 5.15 9.34 12.25
N PHE A 237 5.85 10.30 11.67
CA PHE A 237 7.17 10.74 12.13
C PHE A 237 7.11 11.56 13.44
N ALA A 238 5.94 12.06 13.83
CA ALA A 238 5.72 12.73 15.10
C ALA A 238 5.12 11.74 16.11
N HIS A 239 5.55 11.84 17.37
CA HIS A 239 5.04 10.98 18.45
C HIS A 239 4.61 11.79 19.68
N GLN A 240 4.77 13.12 19.67
CA GLN A 240 4.32 14.03 20.72
C GLN A 240 3.01 14.72 20.28
N LEU A 241 1.89 14.38 20.93
CA LEU A 241 0.57 14.99 20.70
C LEU A 241 0.23 15.95 21.83
N VAL A 242 0.04 17.23 21.52
CA VAL A 242 -0.47 18.22 22.47
C VAL A 242 -1.94 18.51 22.15
N MET A 243 -2.83 18.13 23.07
CA MET A 243 -4.23 18.52 22.99
C MET A 243 -4.41 19.84 23.72
N TYR A 244 -4.36 20.95 22.98
CA TYR A 244 -4.44 22.28 23.58
C TYR A 244 -5.81 22.53 24.25
N ASP A 245 -6.84 21.89 23.69
CA ASP A 245 -8.16 21.67 24.26
C ASP A 245 -8.57 20.21 24.02
N LEU A 246 -9.46 19.66 24.86
CA LEU A 246 -10.13 18.39 24.58
C LEU A 246 -11.37 18.62 23.71
N PRO A 247 -11.65 17.72 22.76
CA PRO A 247 -12.89 17.76 21.99
C PRO A 247 -14.10 17.43 22.87
N ASN A 248 -15.28 17.76 22.37
CA ASN A 248 -16.54 17.61 23.11
C ASN A 248 -17.15 16.19 23.06
N ASN A 249 -16.54 15.26 22.33
CA ASN A 249 -16.99 13.87 22.22
C ASN A 249 -15.80 12.92 22.02
N PRO A 250 -15.94 11.64 22.41
CA PRO A 250 -14.86 10.66 22.35
C PRO A 250 -14.45 10.24 20.94
N ASP A 251 -15.34 10.27 19.94
CA ASP A 251 -14.97 9.89 18.56
C ASP A 251 -13.97 10.90 17.96
N LEU A 252 -14.19 12.20 18.17
CA LEU A 252 -13.23 13.23 17.77
C LEU A 252 -11.89 13.07 18.52
N LEU A 253 -11.94 12.71 19.81
CA LEU A 253 -10.72 12.44 20.58
C LEU A 253 -9.92 11.29 19.98
N GLU A 254 -10.59 10.19 19.63
CA GLU A 254 -9.97 9.03 19.00
C GLU A 254 -9.41 9.40 17.62
N GLN A 255 -10.10 10.21 16.83
CA GLN A 255 -9.60 10.72 15.55
C GLN A 255 -8.34 11.58 15.71
N ARG A 256 -8.26 12.42 16.76
CA ARG A 256 -7.08 13.22 17.09
C ARG A 256 -5.88 12.33 17.44
N ILE A 257 -6.09 11.33 18.31
CA ILE A 257 -5.04 10.37 18.69
C ILE A 257 -4.60 9.55 17.47
N GLY A 258 -5.56 9.11 16.66
CA GLY A 258 -5.36 8.34 15.43
C GLY A 258 -4.60 9.10 14.32
N ARG A 259 -4.15 10.34 14.53
CA ARG A 259 -3.18 11.01 13.64
C ARG A 259 -1.76 10.48 13.82
N LEU A 260 -1.42 10.06 15.04
CA LEU A 260 -0.10 9.54 15.41
C LEU A 260 -0.17 8.05 15.75
N ASP A 261 -1.28 7.62 16.34
CA ASP A 261 -1.51 6.23 16.74
C ASP A 261 -1.97 5.36 15.56
N ARG A 262 -0.98 4.97 14.75
CA ARG A 262 -1.15 4.13 13.56
C ARG A 262 -0.03 3.10 13.47
N ILE A 263 -0.27 2.00 12.75
CA ILE A 263 0.76 1.03 12.40
C ILE A 263 1.86 1.73 11.59
N GLY A 264 3.12 1.50 11.96
CA GLY A 264 4.29 2.15 11.36
C GLY A 264 4.89 3.28 12.22
N GLN A 265 4.19 3.69 13.28
CA GLN A 265 4.79 4.54 14.32
C GLN A 265 5.86 3.74 15.10
N THR A 266 7.07 4.29 15.21
CA THR A 266 8.20 3.62 15.87
C THR A 266 8.32 3.95 17.35
N GLU A 267 7.72 5.05 17.79
CA GLU A 267 7.79 5.55 19.17
C GLU A 267 6.43 5.51 19.87
N ASN A 268 6.43 5.46 21.20
CA ASN A 268 5.19 5.57 21.95
C ASN A 268 4.56 6.96 21.77
N VAL A 269 3.23 7.01 21.57
CA VAL A 269 2.50 8.26 21.40
C VAL A 269 2.30 8.91 22.77
N VAL A 270 2.94 10.03 23.01
CA VAL A 270 2.82 10.80 24.26
C VAL A 270 1.77 11.89 24.08
N ILE A 271 0.73 11.86 24.91
CA ILE A 271 -0.43 12.75 24.83
C ILE A 271 -0.36 13.74 25.99
N HIS A 272 -0.11 15.01 25.69
CA HIS A 272 -0.03 16.10 26.65
C HIS A 272 -1.36 16.85 26.73
N VAL A 273 -1.95 16.88 27.93
CA VAL A 273 -3.23 17.56 28.18
C VAL A 273 -3.08 18.58 29.32
N PRO A 274 -3.04 19.89 29.03
CA PRO A 274 -3.18 20.91 30.06
C PRO A 274 -4.64 21.04 30.50
N PHE A 275 -4.89 21.15 31.79
CA PHE A 275 -6.23 21.36 32.34
C PHE A 275 -6.19 22.27 33.56
N ALA A 276 -7.32 22.88 33.89
CA ALA A 276 -7.49 23.64 35.13
C ALA A 276 -8.64 23.08 35.95
N LYS A 277 -8.46 22.92 37.27
CA LYS A 277 -9.51 22.42 38.17
C LYS A 277 -10.78 23.29 38.10
N GLY A 278 -11.94 22.64 38.22
CA GLY A 278 -13.23 23.33 38.20
C GLY A 278 -13.71 23.77 36.81
N THR A 279 -13.01 23.41 35.74
CA THR A 279 -13.44 23.64 34.36
C THR A 279 -14.15 22.42 33.77
N GLU A 280 -14.96 22.63 32.74
CA GLU A 280 -15.59 21.53 31.96
C GLU A 280 -14.55 20.60 31.35
N GLN A 281 -13.44 21.15 30.86
CA GLN A 281 -12.29 20.41 30.33
C GLN A 281 -11.70 19.43 31.36
N ALA A 282 -11.64 19.80 32.64
CA ALA A 282 -11.19 18.90 33.69
C ALA A 282 -12.17 17.73 33.92
N LEU A 283 -13.47 17.97 33.80
CA LEU A 283 -14.47 16.90 33.87
C LEU A 283 -14.38 15.97 32.66
N LEU A 284 -14.28 16.52 31.45
CA LEU A 284 -14.10 15.75 30.21
C LEU A 284 -12.85 14.88 30.28
N LEU A 285 -11.72 15.43 30.74
CA LEU A 285 -10.48 14.67 30.94
C LEU A 285 -10.70 13.44 31.82
N ARG A 286 -11.43 13.60 32.92
CA ARG A 286 -11.74 12.49 33.83
C ARG A 286 -12.69 11.48 33.21
N VAL A 287 -13.74 11.92 32.52
CA VAL A 287 -14.66 11.00 31.81
C VAL A 287 -13.92 10.20 30.75
N PHE A 288 -13.09 10.84 29.94
CA PHE A 288 -12.30 10.18 28.90
C PHE A 288 -11.21 9.24 29.46
N ASN A 289 -10.50 9.65 30.50
CA ASN A 289 -9.41 8.88 31.09
C ASN A 289 -9.90 7.78 32.06
N GLU A 290 -10.67 8.16 33.08
CA GLU A 290 -11.12 7.25 34.14
C GLU A 290 -12.39 6.48 33.76
N GLY A 291 -13.27 7.09 32.96
CA GLY A 291 -14.51 6.47 32.48
C GLY A 291 -14.27 5.55 31.29
N PHE A 292 -13.68 6.06 30.21
CA PHE A 292 -13.51 5.29 28.97
C PHE A 292 -12.11 4.68 28.78
N SER A 293 -11.11 5.09 29.55
CA SER A 293 -9.72 4.68 29.34
C SER A 293 -9.20 4.91 27.92
N ILE A 294 -9.75 5.93 27.23
CA ILE A 294 -9.52 6.16 25.80
C ILE A 294 -8.08 6.62 25.50
N PHE A 295 -7.43 7.22 26.50
CA PHE A 295 -6.02 7.60 26.40
C PHE A 295 -5.05 6.43 26.57
N GLN A 296 -5.50 5.26 27.03
CA GLN A 296 -4.66 4.05 27.07
C GLN A 296 -4.94 3.12 25.89
N LYS A 297 -6.20 3.02 25.46
CA LYS A 297 -6.63 2.12 24.37
C LYS A 297 -7.87 2.69 23.66
N PRO A 298 -8.07 2.43 22.36
CA PRO A 298 -9.32 2.76 21.70
C PRO A 298 -10.53 2.16 22.45
N ASN A 299 -11.63 2.90 22.47
CA ASN A 299 -12.86 2.43 23.08
C ASN A 299 -14.05 2.62 22.13
N ALA A 300 -14.44 1.53 21.46
CA ALA A 300 -15.56 1.51 20.51
C ALA A 300 -16.95 1.72 21.14
N ALA A 301 -17.06 1.63 22.47
CA ALA A 301 -18.31 1.88 23.19
C ALA A 301 -18.45 3.35 23.64
N ALA A 302 -17.35 4.11 23.67
CA ALA A 302 -17.29 5.41 24.32
C ALA A 302 -18.35 6.39 23.80
N GLN A 303 -18.50 6.54 22.48
CA GLN A 303 -19.45 7.47 21.89
C GLN A 303 -20.90 7.17 22.28
N ILE A 304 -21.32 5.91 22.13
CA ILE A 304 -22.69 5.48 22.48
C ILE A 304 -22.97 5.75 23.96
N VAL A 305 -22.02 5.40 24.83
CA VAL A 305 -22.20 5.61 26.26
C VAL A 305 -22.26 7.11 26.56
N PHE A 306 -21.37 7.90 25.95
CA PHE A 306 -21.30 9.35 26.10
C PHE A 306 -22.60 10.05 25.70
N ASP A 307 -23.20 9.67 24.56
CA ASP A 307 -24.47 10.24 24.08
C ASP A 307 -25.66 9.96 25.02
N ASN A 308 -25.58 8.88 25.79
CA ASN A 308 -26.60 8.47 26.75
C ASN A 308 -26.25 8.87 28.19
N LEU A 309 -25.15 9.60 28.41
CA LEU A 309 -24.78 10.03 29.76
C LEU A 309 -25.81 11.02 30.30
N PRO A 310 -26.24 10.83 31.55
CA PRO A 310 -27.19 11.73 32.17
C PRO A 310 -26.56 13.10 32.48
N ALA A 311 -27.28 14.19 32.13
CA ALA A 311 -26.87 15.57 32.41
C ALA A 311 -27.02 15.93 33.90
N ASP A 312 -26.32 16.98 34.34
CA ASP A 312 -26.44 17.60 35.68
C ASP A 312 -26.22 16.65 36.88
N ILE A 313 -25.28 15.72 36.75
CA ILE A 313 -24.89 14.80 37.82
C ILE A 313 -23.53 15.15 38.39
N ASP A 314 -23.34 14.81 39.67
CA ASP A 314 -22.07 14.92 40.37
C ASP A 314 -20.91 14.28 39.56
N PRO A 315 -19.77 14.99 39.39
CA PRO A 315 -18.63 14.51 38.61
C PRO A 315 -18.17 13.08 38.89
N GLU A 316 -18.09 12.68 40.18
CA GLU A 316 -17.65 11.32 40.54
C GLU A 316 -18.64 10.26 40.09
N LYS A 317 -19.94 10.55 40.21
CA LYS A 317 -20.99 9.63 39.74
C LYS A 317 -20.97 9.51 38.22
N LEU A 318 -20.78 10.62 37.51
CA LEU A 318 -20.72 10.62 36.05
C LEU A 318 -19.57 9.74 35.54
N VAL A 319 -18.38 9.88 36.11
CA VAL A 319 -17.21 9.05 35.77
C VAL A 319 -17.47 7.57 36.05
N ASN A 320 -18.07 7.24 37.19
CA ASN A 320 -18.39 5.85 37.55
C ASN A 320 -19.43 5.21 36.63
N ILE A 321 -20.50 5.94 36.26
CA ILE A 321 -21.50 5.49 35.30
C ILE A 321 -20.84 5.24 33.94
N SER A 322 -20.03 6.21 33.47
CA SER A 322 -19.30 6.10 32.20
C SER A 322 -18.47 4.82 32.14
N ARG A 323 -17.74 4.51 33.23
CA ARG A 323 -16.92 3.31 33.35
C ARG A 323 -17.74 2.03 33.30
N MET A 324 -18.78 1.94 34.14
CA MET A 324 -19.60 0.74 34.25
C MET A 324 -20.32 0.40 32.94
N GLU A 325 -20.94 1.41 32.31
CA GLU A 325 -21.66 1.23 31.04
C GLU A 325 -20.69 0.91 29.89
N SER A 326 -19.53 1.58 29.86
CA SER A 326 -18.46 1.28 28.90
C SER A 326 -17.96 -0.16 29.03
N ASP A 327 -17.60 -0.60 30.23
CA ASP A 327 -17.08 -1.95 30.46
C ASP A 327 -18.13 -3.01 30.10
N ALA A 328 -19.39 -2.82 30.49
CA ALA A 328 -20.49 -3.72 30.15
C ALA A 328 -20.68 -3.82 28.63
N ARG A 329 -20.60 -2.69 27.91
CA ARG A 329 -20.77 -2.66 26.46
C ARG A 329 -19.58 -3.28 25.74
N LEU A 330 -18.35 -3.01 26.17
CA LEU A 330 -17.15 -3.64 25.61
C LEU A 330 -17.19 -5.18 25.78
N GLU A 331 -17.70 -5.68 26.90
CA GLU A 331 -17.86 -7.12 27.11
C GLU A 331 -18.92 -7.74 26.18
N GLN A 332 -20.01 -7.00 25.89
CA GLN A 332 -20.98 -7.41 24.87
C GLN A 332 -20.35 -7.49 23.47
N LEU A 333 -19.53 -6.51 23.10
CA LEU A 333 -18.83 -6.51 21.81
C LEU A 333 -17.83 -7.68 21.71
N ARG A 334 -17.12 -7.98 22.80
CA ARG A 334 -16.16 -9.11 22.86
C ARG A 334 -16.83 -10.46 22.75
N SER A 335 -17.98 -10.64 23.40
CA SER A 335 -18.74 -11.90 23.34
C SER A 335 -19.44 -12.11 22.00
N GLY A 336 -19.79 -11.03 21.28
CA GLY A 336 -20.33 -11.07 19.92
C GLY A 336 -19.28 -11.19 18.81
N ARG A 337 -18.00 -11.33 19.16
CA ARG A 337 -16.87 -11.26 18.23
C ARG A 337 -16.69 -12.56 17.45
N ASP A 338 -16.71 -12.45 16.12
CA ASP A 338 -16.39 -13.54 15.22
C ASP A 338 -14.86 -13.69 15.05
N GLN A 339 -14.25 -14.49 15.91
CA GLN A 339 -12.81 -14.76 15.88
C GLN A 339 -12.36 -15.51 14.62
N LEU A 340 -13.26 -16.22 13.94
CA LEU A 340 -12.94 -16.93 12.70
C LEU A 340 -12.80 -15.93 11.55
N LEU A 341 -13.71 -14.96 11.47
CA LEU A 341 -13.65 -13.87 10.49
C LEU A 341 -12.36 -13.08 10.60
N GLU A 342 -11.95 -12.69 11.81
CA GLU A 342 -10.73 -11.91 12.03
C GLU A 342 -9.46 -12.66 11.63
N ARG A 343 -9.38 -13.95 11.95
CA ARG A 343 -8.25 -14.79 11.57
C ARG A 343 -8.19 -15.07 10.08
N ASN A 344 -9.35 -15.17 9.43
CA ASN A 344 -9.36 -15.24 7.98
C ASN A 344 -8.94 -13.91 7.35
N SER A 345 -9.22 -12.79 8.03
CA SER A 345 -8.94 -11.44 7.54
C SER A 345 -7.47 -11.06 7.60
N HIS A 346 -6.75 -11.52 8.63
CA HIS A 346 -5.31 -11.32 8.74
C HIS A 346 -4.60 -12.61 9.14
N GLN A 347 -3.69 -13.06 8.28
CA GLN A 347 -2.83 -14.22 8.50
C GLN A 347 -1.37 -13.77 8.68
N PRO A 348 -0.88 -13.60 9.93
CA PRO A 348 0.41 -12.99 10.21
C PRO A 348 1.57 -13.65 9.48
N LYS A 349 1.63 -14.99 9.49
CA LYS A 349 2.70 -15.76 8.83
C LYS A 349 2.80 -15.42 7.34
N VAL A 350 1.69 -15.50 6.61
CA VAL A 350 1.63 -15.18 5.18
C VAL A 350 2.00 -13.71 4.95
N SER A 351 1.40 -12.79 5.71
CA SER A 351 1.68 -11.36 5.55
C SER A 351 3.14 -11.01 5.83
N SER A 352 3.78 -11.62 6.83
CA SER A 352 5.18 -11.36 7.18
C SER A 352 6.15 -11.83 6.09
N GLU A 353 5.88 -12.97 5.47
CA GLU A 353 6.68 -13.48 4.35
C GLU A 353 6.55 -12.57 3.12
N LEU A 354 5.33 -12.13 2.80
CA LEU A 354 5.08 -11.18 1.70
C LEU A 354 5.74 -9.82 1.96
N LEU A 355 5.62 -9.27 3.17
CA LEU A 355 6.27 -8.02 3.54
C LEU A 355 7.80 -8.12 3.42
N ALA A 356 8.39 -9.22 3.88
CA ALA A 356 9.82 -9.45 3.73
C ALA A 356 10.26 -9.55 2.26
N GLN A 357 9.40 -10.04 1.36
CA GLN A 357 9.68 -10.04 -0.07
C GLN A 357 9.62 -8.62 -0.65
N VAL A 358 8.58 -7.85 -0.34
CA VAL A 358 8.43 -6.46 -0.79
C VAL A 358 9.60 -5.61 -0.33
N SER A 359 10.00 -5.68 0.94
CA SER A 359 11.10 -4.88 1.47
C SER A 359 12.46 -5.21 0.82
N ARG A 360 12.69 -6.46 0.40
CA ARG A 360 13.93 -6.82 -0.32
C ARG A 360 14.00 -6.15 -1.69
N THR A 361 12.87 -6.06 -2.40
CA THR A 361 12.79 -5.42 -3.71
C THR A 361 13.08 -3.91 -3.64
N GLU A 362 12.73 -3.25 -2.54
CA GLU A 362 12.99 -1.82 -2.35
C GLU A 362 14.48 -1.49 -2.15
N THR A 363 15.29 -2.45 -1.71
CA THR A 363 16.70 -2.18 -1.32
C THR A 363 17.75 -2.46 -2.40
N ASP A 364 17.37 -2.91 -3.59
CA ASP A 364 18.33 -3.37 -4.62
C ASP A 364 18.99 -2.23 -5.42
N GLY A 365 18.50 -0.98 -5.31
CA GLY A 365 19.09 0.18 -6.00
C GLY A 365 18.93 0.16 -7.53
N ALA A 366 18.33 -0.90 -8.09
CA ALA A 366 18.23 -1.13 -9.52
C ALA A 366 17.33 -0.11 -10.23
N LEU A 367 16.28 0.34 -9.54
CA LEU A 367 15.34 1.33 -10.08
C LEU A 367 16.01 2.70 -10.18
N GLU A 368 16.74 3.08 -9.14
CA GLU A 368 17.51 4.32 -9.06
C GLU A 368 18.52 4.40 -10.20
N ILE A 369 19.31 3.35 -10.37
CA ILE A 369 20.30 3.26 -11.46
C ILE A 369 19.60 3.35 -12.83
N TYR A 370 18.49 2.63 -13.02
CA TYR A 370 17.75 2.65 -14.28
C TYR A 370 17.17 4.04 -14.58
N MET A 371 16.55 4.69 -13.59
CA MET A 371 15.93 5.99 -13.79
C MET A 371 16.96 7.09 -14.05
N GLU A 372 18.09 7.10 -13.36
CA GLU A 372 19.17 8.05 -13.66
C GLU A 372 19.72 7.87 -15.08
N GLN A 373 19.92 6.61 -15.52
CA GLN A 373 20.32 6.33 -16.91
C GLN A 373 19.26 6.74 -17.93
N SER A 374 17.98 6.52 -17.59
CA SER A 374 16.85 6.91 -18.43
C SER A 374 16.77 8.44 -18.55
N PHE A 375 16.89 9.17 -17.44
CA PHE A 375 16.89 10.63 -17.43
C PHE A 375 17.99 11.19 -18.32
N ASP A 376 19.24 10.75 -18.13
CA ASP A 376 20.39 11.21 -18.92
C ASP A 376 20.17 10.93 -20.43
N MET A 377 19.76 9.71 -20.78
CA MET A 377 19.53 9.29 -22.16
C MET A 377 18.50 10.16 -22.89
N PHE A 378 17.48 10.63 -22.19
CA PHE A 378 16.41 11.45 -22.77
C PHE A 378 16.57 12.96 -22.52
N GLY A 379 17.72 13.38 -21.96
CA GLY A 379 18.08 14.77 -21.72
C GLY A 379 17.26 15.42 -20.60
N LEU A 380 17.01 14.65 -19.54
CA LEU A 380 16.49 15.12 -18.26
C LEU A 380 17.62 15.16 -17.24
N GLU A 381 17.52 16.09 -16.30
CA GLU A 381 18.48 16.25 -15.22
C GLU A 381 17.78 16.02 -13.88
N SER A 382 18.40 15.18 -13.05
CA SER A 382 18.03 14.92 -11.67
C SER A 382 18.88 15.77 -10.74
N GLU A 383 18.24 16.59 -9.91
CA GLU A 383 18.89 17.43 -8.91
C GLU A 383 18.47 17.02 -7.49
N PRO A 384 19.40 16.78 -6.55
CA PRO A 384 19.04 16.45 -5.18
C PRO A 384 18.47 17.68 -4.46
N LEU A 385 17.29 17.51 -3.86
CA LEU A 385 16.68 18.47 -2.94
C LEU A 385 17.08 18.19 -1.48
N SER A 386 17.24 16.91 -1.14
CA SER A 386 17.75 16.40 0.15
C SER A 386 18.47 15.06 -0.07
N GLU A 387 18.77 14.30 1.00
CA GLU A 387 19.37 12.96 0.86
C GLU A 387 18.46 11.96 0.15
N THR A 388 17.13 12.08 0.31
CA THR A 388 16.15 11.12 -0.22
C THR A 388 15.15 11.72 -1.21
N ALA A 389 15.18 13.04 -1.43
CA ALA A 389 14.26 13.72 -2.35
C ALA A 389 15.03 14.40 -3.50
N PHE A 390 14.49 14.27 -4.71
CA PHE A 390 15.10 14.73 -5.95
C PHE A 390 14.09 15.53 -6.78
N LEU A 391 14.59 16.35 -7.69
CA LEU A 391 13.82 17.08 -8.70
C LEU A 391 14.30 16.65 -10.08
N VAL A 392 13.41 16.10 -10.90
CA VAL A 392 13.71 15.83 -12.32
C VAL A 392 13.14 16.95 -13.18
N LYS A 393 13.96 17.54 -14.05
CA LYS A 393 13.53 18.60 -14.97
C LYS A 393 14.08 18.41 -16.40
N PRO A 394 13.33 18.88 -17.41
CA PRO A 394 13.83 18.96 -18.78
C PRO A 394 15.07 19.85 -18.91
N THR A 395 16.03 19.42 -19.72
CA THR A 395 17.17 20.26 -20.12
C THR A 395 17.00 20.81 -21.55
N GLU A 396 17.93 21.63 -22.01
CA GLU A 396 18.01 22.07 -23.41
C GLU A 396 18.29 20.91 -24.38
N SER A 397 18.96 19.84 -23.93
CA SER A 397 19.28 18.67 -24.75
C SER A 397 18.15 17.63 -24.79
N MET A 398 17.04 17.88 -24.09
CA MET A 398 15.90 16.97 -24.05
C MET A 398 15.48 16.57 -25.46
N VAL A 399 15.33 15.28 -25.70
CA VAL A 399 14.90 14.74 -26.99
C VAL A 399 13.42 15.04 -27.19
N ARG A 400 13.12 16.22 -27.76
CA ARG A 400 11.75 16.70 -28.01
C ARG A 400 11.14 16.13 -29.29
N HIS A 401 11.93 15.45 -30.13
CA HIS A 401 11.48 14.96 -31.43
C HIS A 401 12.08 13.59 -31.79
N SER A 402 11.24 12.56 -31.84
CA SER A 402 11.36 11.50 -32.85
C SER A 402 9.93 11.08 -33.24
N SER A 403 9.63 11.18 -34.54
CA SER A 403 8.35 10.88 -35.22
C SER A 403 7.14 10.52 -34.36
N VAL A 404 6.21 11.46 -34.22
CA VAL A 404 4.89 11.20 -33.66
C VAL A 404 3.93 10.90 -34.81
N SER A 405 3.08 9.88 -34.64
CA SER A 405 1.99 9.57 -35.57
C SER A 405 1.07 10.80 -35.73
N ALA A 406 0.31 10.87 -36.82
CA ALA A 406 -0.56 12.01 -37.15
C ALA A 406 -1.65 12.34 -36.09
N GLU A 407 -1.75 11.55 -35.01
CA GLU A 407 -2.75 11.66 -33.95
C GLU A 407 -2.24 12.43 -32.72
N THR A 408 -0.92 12.63 -32.57
CA THR A 408 -0.32 13.28 -31.40
C THR A 408 0.44 14.55 -31.83
N GLN A 409 -0.33 15.58 -32.16
CA GLN A 409 0.16 16.93 -32.38
C GLN A 409 0.83 17.47 -31.09
N ASP A 410 2.15 17.68 -31.11
CA ASP A 410 2.94 18.41 -30.10
C ASP A 410 3.13 17.77 -28.70
N ARG A 411 3.20 16.43 -28.59
CA ARG A 411 3.48 15.77 -27.28
C ARG A 411 4.90 15.22 -27.13
N PHE A 412 5.49 15.48 -25.97
CA PHE A 412 6.79 15.00 -25.48
C PHE A 412 6.83 13.46 -25.48
N ARG A 413 7.93 12.83 -25.90
CA ARG A 413 8.07 11.36 -25.90
C ARG A 413 8.43 10.76 -24.54
N TYR A 414 9.06 11.53 -23.66
CA TYR A 414 9.27 11.15 -22.27
C TYR A 414 8.00 11.52 -21.46
N PRO A 415 7.57 10.75 -20.44
CA PRO A 415 6.36 11.01 -19.64
C PRO A 415 6.11 12.50 -19.43
N GLU A 416 4.86 12.97 -19.60
CA GLU A 416 4.47 14.39 -19.55
C GLU A 416 4.97 15.05 -18.23
N LEU A 417 6.21 15.56 -18.25
CA LEU A 417 6.84 16.28 -17.17
C LEU A 417 6.63 17.78 -17.40
N PRO A 418 6.24 18.54 -16.36
CA PRO A 418 6.15 19.99 -16.46
C PRO A 418 7.54 20.61 -16.68
N GLU A 419 7.60 21.79 -17.30
CA GLU A 419 8.87 22.50 -17.51
C GLU A 419 9.59 22.85 -16.20
N GLU A 420 8.82 23.10 -15.13
CA GLU A 420 9.33 23.35 -13.77
C GLU A 420 9.90 22.09 -13.10
N GLY A 421 9.71 20.92 -13.71
CA GLY A 421 10.13 19.64 -13.16
C GLY A 421 9.17 19.05 -12.12
N THR A 422 9.44 17.80 -11.75
CA THR A 422 8.65 17.05 -10.78
C THR A 422 9.55 16.52 -9.69
N SER A 423 9.14 16.72 -8.43
CA SER A 423 9.86 16.19 -7.28
C SER A 423 9.49 14.73 -7.03
N TYR A 424 10.47 13.90 -6.69
CA TYR A 424 10.28 12.48 -6.49
C TYR A 424 11.20 11.91 -5.40
N THR A 425 10.90 10.69 -4.96
CA THR A 425 11.72 9.92 -4.03
C THR A 425 11.60 8.42 -4.32
N PHE A 426 12.65 7.68 -4.02
CA PHE A 426 12.64 6.21 -4.01
C PHE A 426 12.46 5.65 -2.59
N ASP A 427 12.48 6.52 -1.57
CA ASP A 427 12.37 6.15 -0.18
C ASP A 427 10.91 6.20 0.29
N ARG A 428 10.40 5.07 0.79
CA ARG A 428 9.00 4.93 1.21
C ARG A 428 8.68 5.82 2.41
N ASP A 429 9.57 5.92 3.39
CA ASP A 429 9.34 6.69 4.60
C ASP A 429 9.26 8.19 4.28
N THR A 430 10.13 8.65 3.40
CA THR A 430 10.08 10.00 2.82
C THR A 430 8.77 10.24 2.08
N ALA A 431 8.33 9.32 1.22
CA ALA A 431 7.05 9.44 0.51
C ALA A 431 5.82 9.48 1.42
N LEU A 432 5.83 8.72 2.53
CA LEU A 432 4.76 8.75 3.53
C LEU A 432 4.70 10.08 4.29
N ALA A 433 5.86 10.73 4.49
CA ALA A 433 5.97 12.02 5.16
C ALA A 433 5.72 13.22 4.21
N ARG A 434 6.02 13.05 2.92
CA ARG A 434 5.97 14.09 1.87
C ARG A 434 5.05 13.66 0.72
N GLU A 435 3.76 13.94 0.85
CA GLU A 435 2.76 13.57 -0.17
C GLU A 435 2.92 14.34 -1.51
N ASP A 436 3.71 15.41 -1.54
CA ASP A 436 4.03 16.15 -2.77
C ASP A 436 5.07 15.45 -3.65
N LEU A 437 5.82 14.48 -3.10
CA LEU A 437 6.82 13.73 -3.84
C LEU A 437 6.17 12.55 -4.56
N LEU A 438 6.52 12.34 -5.82
CA LEU A 438 6.21 11.09 -6.49
C LEU A 438 7.07 9.96 -5.90
N PHE A 439 6.42 8.96 -5.30
CA PHE A 439 7.09 7.72 -4.92
C PHE A 439 7.33 6.87 -6.16
N LEU A 440 8.59 6.77 -6.59
CA LEU A 440 8.96 5.97 -7.74
C LEU A 440 9.13 4.51 -7.34
N THR A 441 8.32 3.66 -7.94
CA THR A 441 8.45 2.20 -7.93
C THR A 441 8.46 1.72 -9.37
N TRP A 442 8.77 0.44 -9.60
CA TRP A 442 8.63 -0.15 -10.94
C TRP A 442 7.21 0.00 -11.52
N GLU A 443 6.18 0.11 -10.68
CA GLU A 443 4.78 0.25 -11.10
C GLU A 443 4.36 1.71 -11.32
N ASN A 444 5.20 2.67 -10.96
CA ASN A 444 4.87 4.08 -11.11
C ASN A 444 4.64 4.41 -12.60
N PRO A 445 3.57 5.16 -12.96
CA PRO A 445 3.27 5.48 -14.36
C PRO A 445 4.41 6.15 -15.12
N LEU A 446 5.23 6.96 -14.45
CA LEU A 446 6.41 7.61 -15.06
C LEU A 446 7.49 6.57 -15.40
N VAL A 447 7.72 5.62 -14.49
CA VAL A 447 8.70 4.54 -14.70
C VAL A 447 8.22 3.59 -15.81
N GLN A 448 6.93 3.23 -15.82
CA GLN A 448 6.34 2.40 -16.88
C GLN A 448 6.45 3.09 -18.25
N GLN A 449 6.17 4.39 -18.34
CA GLN A 449 6.34 5.15 -19.58
C GLN A 449 7.79 5.22 -20.04
N ALA A 450 8.74 5.38 -19.11
CA ALA A 450 10.17 5.34 -19.42
C ALA A 450 10.60 3.97 -19.98
N LEU A 451 10.09 2.88 -19.40
CA LEU A 451 10.31 1.51 -19.89
C LEU A 451 9.69 1.30 -21.27
N ASP A 452 8.44 1.74 -21.47
CA ASP A 452 7.72 1.62 -22.73
C ASP A 452 8.41 2.40 -23.85
N LEU A 453 8.99 3.55 -23.54
CA LEU A 453 9.75 4.34 -24.51
C LEU A 453 10.96 3.57 -25.02
N VAL A 454 11.72 2.93 -24.12
CA VAL A 454 12.86 2.07 -24.50
C VAL A 454 12.38 0.82 -25.26
N ALA A 455 11.27 0.22 -24.86
CA ALA A 455 10.75 -0.98 -25.50
C ALA A 455 10.09 -0.73 -26.87
N SER A 456 9.67 0.50 -27.16
CA SER A 456 8.99 0.87 -28.41
C SER A 456 9.88 1.63 -29.40
N ASP A 457 10.96 2.26 -28.94
CA ASP A 457 11.94 2.88 -29.81
C ASP A 457 12.83 1.81 -30.47
N VAL A 458 13.23 2.06 -31.72
CA VAL A 458 14.15 1.20 -32.46
C VAL A 458 15.62 1.60 -32.24
N THR A 459 15.84 2.73 -31.57
CA THR A 459 17.16 3.24 -31.22
C THR A 459 17.85 2.26 -30.27
N GLY A 460 19.01 1.74 -30.69
CA GLY A 460 19.73 0.70 -29.94
C GLY A 460 19.51 -0.73 -30.45
N ASN A 461 18.53 -0.97 -31.34
CA ASN A 461 18.28 -2.31 -31.89
C ASN A 461 19.39 -2.83 -32.81
N SER A 462 20.25 -1.94 -33.33
CA SER A 462 21.42 -2.34 -34.12
C SER A 462 22.65 -1.51 -33.76
N ALA A 463 23.73 -2.18 -33.38
CA ALA A 463 25.00 -1.52 -33.06
C ALA A 463 26.21 -2.32 -33.58
N VAL A 464 27.34 -1.63 -33.76
CA VAL A 464 28.64 -2.25 -34.04
C VAL A 464 29.67 -1.70 -33.08
N VAL A 465 30.44 -2.58 -32.45
CA VAL A 465 31.53 -2.23 -31.53
C VAL A 465 32.83 -2.89 -31.98
N VAL A 466 33.95 -2.18 -31.83
CA VAL A 466 35.28 -2.66 -32.16
C VAL A 466 36.11 -2.69 -30.90
N VAL A 467 36.40 -3.87 -30.36
CA VAL A 467 36.83 -4.03 -28.97
C VAL A 467 38.09 -4.87 -28.88
N LYS A 468 38.96 -4.55 -27.91
CA LYS A 468 40.17 -5.34 -27.65
C LYS A 468 39.81 -6.56 -26.79
N LEU A 469 39.72 -7.73 -27.41
CA LEU A 469 39.39 -8.97 -26.72
C LEU A 469 40.64 -9.79 -26.44
N LYS A 470 41.02 -9.91 -25.16
CA LYS A 470 42.15 -10.73 -24.73
C LYS A 470 41.92 -12.20 -25.12
N GLY A 471 42.86 -12.78 -25.86
CA GLY A 471 42.82 -14.19 -26.27
C GLY A 471 41.96 -14.49 -27.50
N ILE A 472 41.32 -13.48 -28.10
CA ILE A 472 40.59 -13.63 -29.37
C ILE A 472 41.44 -13.04 -30.50
N LYS A 473 41.46 -13.73 -31.64
CA LYS A 473 42.25 -13.29 -32.80
C LYS A 473 41.67 -12.00 -33.39
N THR A 474 42.53 -11.02 -33.71
CA THR A 474 42.15 -9.82 -34.45
C THR A 474 41.37 -10.16 -35.73
N GLY A 475 40.29 -9.43 -35.97
CA GLY A 475 39.37 -9.64 -37.08
C GLY A 475 38.30 -10.71 -36.85
N THR A 476 38.27 -11.34 -35.67
CA THR A 476 37.17 -12.24 -35.28
C THR A 476 35.89 -11.42 -35.11
N MET A 477 34.80 -11.90 -35.71
CA MET A 477 33.49 -11.29 -35.62
C MET A 477 32.56 -12.16 -34.78
N LEU A 478 31.97 -11.56 -33.75
CA LEU A 478 30.91 -12.15 -32.95
C LEU A 478 29.60 -11.41 -33.24
N VAL A 479 28.48 -12.12 -33.11
CA VAL A 479 27.14 -11.54 -33.23
C VAL A 479 26.39 -11.77 -31.94
N GLU A 480 26.11 -10.69 -31.23
CA GLU A 480 25.27 -10.71 -30.05
C GLU A 480 23.83 -10.37 -30.46
N THR A 481 22.87 -11.13 -29.97
CA THR A 481 21.45 -10.88 -30.22
C THR A 481 20.66 -10.90 -28.92
N LEU A 482 19.65 -10.05 -28.85
CA LEU A 482 18.61 -10.11 -27.84
C LEU A 482 17.32 -10.53 -28.53
N HIS A 483 16.74 -11.62 -28.06
CA HIS A 483 15.46 -12.10 -28.54
C HIS A 483 14.39 -11.95 -27.47
N GLN A 484 13.27 -11.31 -27.78
CA GLN A 484 12.18 -11.11 -26.83
C GLN A 484 11.16 -12.26 -26.93
N ILE A 485 10.75 -12.78 -25.78
CA ILE A 485 9.61 -13.70 -25.68
C ILE A 485 8.32 -12.91 -25.84
N GLU A 486 7.45 -13.36 -26.74
CA GLU A 486 6.18 -12.71 -27.04
C GLU A 486 5.01 -13.69 -26.79
N CYS A 487 4.11 -13.28 -25.90
CA CYS A 487 2.88 -14.00 -25.59
C CYS A 487 1.69 -13.06 -25.83
N VAL A 488 1.00 -13.26 -26.95
CA VAL A 488 -0.16 -12.43 -27.31
C VAL A 488 -1.39 -12.95 -26.58
N ALA A 489 -1.80 -12.22 -25.53
CA ALA A 489 -2.96 -12.55 -24.72
C ALA A 489 -3.71 -11.27 -24.27
N PRO A 490 -5.04 -11.33 -24.09
CA PRO A 490 -5.77 -10.24 -23.43
C PRO A 490 -5.21 -9.96 -22.04
N LEU A 491 -5.11 -8.67 -21.67
CA LEU A 491 -4.61 -8.22 -20.35
C LEU A 491 -5.32 -8.91 -19.17
N ALA A 492 -6.62 -9.17 -19.31
CA ALA A 492 -7.44 -9.83 -18.29
C ALA A 492 -6.96 -11.25 -17.93
N LEU A 493 -6.21 -11.93 -18.81
CA LEU A 493 -5.65 -13.25 -18.51
C LEU A 493 -4.38 -13.18 -17.65
N ASN A 494 -3.68 -12.03 -17.68
CA ASN A 494 -2.40 -11.79 -17.01
C ASN A 494 -1.33 -12.85 -17.32
N ALA A 495 -1.09 -13.12 -18.61
CA ALA A 495 -0.12 -14.14 -19.05
C ALA A 495 1.32 -13.86 -18.57
N ASN A 496 1.66 -12.57 -18.38
CA ASN A 496 2.97 -12.11 -17.91
C ASN A 496 3.36 -12.66 -16.52
N GLN A 497 2.38 -13.07 -15.71
CA GLN A 497 2.59 -13.74 -14.43
C GLN A 497 3.36 -15.07 -14.57
N TYR A 498 3.16 -15.78 -15.69
CA TYR A 498 3.75 -17.10 -15.92
C TYR A 498 4.82 -17.08 -17.00
N LEU A 499 4.59 -16.29 -18.06
CA LEU A 499 5.55 -16.12 -19.14
C LEU A 499 5.77 -14.62 -19.37
N SER A 500 6.69 -14.05 -18.61
CA SER A 500 7.08 -12.64 -18.74
C SER A 500 7.77 -12.39 -20.09
N PRO A 501 7.70 -11.17 -20.66
CA PRO A 501 8.31 -10.81 -21.94
C PRO A 501 9.84 -10.62 -21.82
N ALA A 502 10.53 -11.67 -21.33
CA ALA A 502 11.94 -11.65 -21.03
C ALA A 502 12.82 -11.69 -22.30
N LEU A 503 14.04 -11.15 -22.18
CA LEU A 503 15.04 -11.17 -23.24
C LEU A 503 15.94 -12.41 -23.10
N VAL A 504 16.07 -13.16 -24.19
CA VAL A 504 17.01 -14.26 -24.34
C VAL A 504 18.21 -13.77 -25.12
N ARG A 505 19.32 -13.60 -24.41
CA ARG A 505 20.61 -13.22 -25.01
C ARG A 505 21.30 -14.42 -25.65
N SER A 506 21.90 -14.20 -26.82
CA SER A 506 22.82 -15.14 -27.47
C SER A 506 24.05 -14.40 -27.95
N LEU A 507 25.24 -15.01 -27.84
CA LEU A 507 26.50 -14.45 -28.33
C LEU A 507 27.17 -15.47 -29.23
N ILE A 508 27.06 -15.28 -30.54
CA ILE A 508 27.41 -16.29 -31.52
C ILE A 508 28.84 -16.09 -32.03
N THR A 509 29.66 -17.12 -31.90
CA THR A 509 31.03 -17.18 -32.45
C THR A 509 31.04 -17.51 -33.95
N PRO A 510 32.16 -17.32 -34.68
CA PRO A 510 32.25 -17.72 -36.09
C PRO A 510 31.93 -19.20 -36.34
N GLU A 511 32.17 -20.06 -35.34
CA GLU A 511 31.87 -21.49 -35.36
C GLU A 511 30.36 -21.79 -35.20
N ARG A 512 29.53 -20.77 -35.02
CA ARG A 512 28.07 -20.84 -34.76
C ARG A 512 27.72 -21.50 -33.43
N GLN A 513 28.56 -21.28 -32.43
CA GLN A 513 28.33 -21.69 -31.05
C GLN A 513 27.96 -20.48 -30.19
N ASP A 514 27.19 -20.72 -29.13
CA ASP A 514 26.82 -19.68 -28.17
C ASP A 514 27.84 -19.57 -27.03
N ALA A 515 28.36 -18.37 -26.84
CA ALA A 515 29.33 -17.99 -25.82
C ALA A 515 28.71 -17.11 -24.71
N SER A 516 27.39 -16.87 -24.73
CA SER A 516 26.73 -15.92 -23.82
C SER A 516 26.77 -16.32 -22.34
N ALA A 517 26.96 -17.61 -22.04
CA ALA A 517 27.12 -18.10 -20.67
C ALA A 517 28.54 -17.83 -20.12
N GLN A 518 29.56 -17.80 -20.98
CA GLN A 518 30.95 -17.58 -20.60
C GLN A 518 31.32 -16.10 -20.60
N ILE A 519 30.65 -15.30 -21.44
CA ILE A 519 30.89 -13.87 -21.58
C ILE A 519 29.61 -13.13 -21.15
N PRO A 520 29.57 -12.54 -19.94
CA PRO A 520 28.39 -11.82 -19.47
C PRO A 520 28.11 -10.58 -20.34
N PHE A 521 26.91 -10.02 -20.19
CA PHE A 521 26.56 -8.76 -20.85
C PHE A 521 27.45 -7.64 -20.29
N SER A 522 27.92 -6.76 -21.18
CA SER A 522 28.67 -5.57 -20.81
C SER A 522 28.41 -4.43 -21.81
N ASN A 523 28.82 -3.23 -21.41
CA ASN A 523 28.81 -2.05 -22.25
C ASN A 523 29.99 -2.01 -23.23
N TRP A 524 30.91 -2.99 -23.13
CA TRP A 524 32.14 -3.06 -23.93
C TRP A 524 33.00 -1.78 -23.81
N ASP A 525 33.32 -1.37 -22.58
CA ASP A 525 33.99 -0.10 -22.28
C ASP A 525 35.35 0.09 -23.00
N ASP A 526 36.05 -1.00 -23.34
CA ASP A 526 37.30 -1.01 -24.13
C ASP A 526 37.05 -0.88 -25.66
N ASN A 527 36.06 -0.09 -26.07
CA ASN A 527 35.75 0.16 -27.48
C ASN A 527 36.78 1.10 -28.13
N LEU A 528 37.12 0.83 -29.39
CA LEU A 528 38.00 1.65 -30.21
C LEU A 528 37.15 2.49 -31.15
N GLU A 529 37.45 3.78 -31.21
CA GLU A 529 36.86 4.66 -32.22
C GLU A 529 37.37 4.29 -33.61
N VAL A 530 36.47 3.76 -34.43
CA VAL A 530 36.72 3.43 -35.83
C VAL A 530 35.79 4.27 -36.70
N PRO A 531 36.27 4.89 -37.79
CA PRO A 531 35.43 5.68 -38.69
C PRO A 531 34.25 4.86 -39.23
N THR A 532 33.05 5.46 -39.25
CA THR A 532 31.80 4.82 -39.68
C THR A 532 31.90 4.22 -41.09
N GLU A 533 32.63 4.87 -42.00
CA GLU A 533 32.86 4.35 -43.36
C GLU A 533 33.63 3.02 -43.37
N THR A 534 34.59 2.85 -42.47
CA THR A 534 35.37 1.62 -42.33
C THR A 534 34.50 0.49 -41.81
N ILE A 535 33.68 0.78 -40.79
CA ILE A 535 32.72 -0.17 -40.24
C ILE A 535 31.73 -0.61 -41.32
N ALA A 536 31.16 0.33 -42.08
CA ALA A 536 30.22 0.04 -43.15
C ALA A 536 30.82 -0.90 -44.21
N LYS A 537 32.07 -0.67 -44.62
CA LYS A 537 32.78 -1.56 -45.57
C LYS A 537 32.95 -2.97 -45.01
N ILE A 538 33.33 -3.11 -43.73
CA ILE A 538 33.49 -4.41 -43.08
C ILE A 538 32.15 -5.16 -43.04
N VAL A 539 31.07 -4.49 -42.63
CA VAL A 539 29.73 -5.08 -42.55
C VAL A 539 29.25 -5.54 -43.92
N ILE A 540 29.40 -4.72 -44.96
CA ILE A 540 29.01 -5.08 -46.33
C ILE A 540 29.84 -6.28 -46.83
N GLN A 541 31.15 -6.28 -46.58
CA GLN A 541 32.02 -7.38 -47.01
C GLN A 541 31.69 -8.71 -46.31
N GLN A 542 31.21 -8.65 -45.06
CA GLN A 542 30.89 -9.82 -44.24
C GLN A 542 29.40 -10.17 -44.19
N GLU A 543 28.55 -9.52 -45.01
CA GLU A 543 27.09 -9.66 -44.96
C GLU A 543 26.62 -11.13 -44.99
N ALA A 544 27.17 -11.94 -45.90
CA ALA A 544 26.83 -13.35 -46.01
C ALA A 544 27.23 -14.17 -44.77
N GLY A 545 28.32 -13.79 -44.09
CA GLY A 545 28.75 -14.38 -42.83
C GLY A 545 27.80 -14.00 -41.69
N ILE A 546 27.49 -12.70 -41.57
CA ILE A 546 26.57 -12.16 -40.56
C ILE A 546 25.20 -12.84 -40.65
N LYS A 547 24.64 -12.99 -41.86
CA LYS A 547 23.36 -13.69 -42.08
C LYS A 547 23.37 -15.13 -41.56
N LYS A 548 24.49 -15.85 -41.72
CA LYS A 548 24.63 -17.22 -41.18
C LYS A 548 24.70 -17.24 -39.66
N LEU A 549 25.39 -16.27 -39.05
CA LEU A 549 25.47 -16.14 -37.60
C LEU A 549 24.12 -15.76 -36.99
N LEU A 550 23.37 -14.84 -37.61
CA LEU A 550 22.01 -14.49 -37.20
C LEU A 550 21.03 -15.68 -37.31
N ALA A 551 21.13 -16.48 -38.37
CA ALA A 551 20.32 -17.69 -38.49
C ALA A 551 20.65 -18.71 -37.38
N ALA A 552 21.92 -18.86 -37.01
CA ALA A 552 22.33 -19.68 -35.87
C ALA A 552 21.81 -19.10 -34.54
N ALA A 553 21.88 -17.79 -34.35
CA ALA A 553 21.35 -17.09 -33.18
C ALA A 553 19.85 -17.36 -33.00
N ASN A 554 19.06 -17.23 -34.07
CA ASN A 554 17.63 -17.53 -34.06
C ASN A 554 17.34 -18.99 -33.65
N SER A 555 18.10 -19.96 -34.19
CA SER A 555 17.93 -21.36 -33.82
C SER A 555 18.29 -21.62 -32.35
N ILE A 556 19.34 -20.97 -31.84
CA ILE A 556 19.78 -21.10 -30.44
C ILE A 556 18.76 -20.47 -29.49
N ALA A 557 18.23 -19.29 -29.83
CA ALA A 557 17.18 -18.63 -29.06
C ALA A 557 15.92 -19.51 -28.94
N GLN A 558 15.50 -20.17 -30.02
CA GLN A 558 14.38 -21.13 -30.00
C GLN A 558 14.66 -22.32 -29.07
N VAL A 559 15.87 -22.87 -29.09
CA VAL A 559 16.28 -23.96 -28.19
C VAL A 559 16.28 -23.51 -26.72
N LYS A 560 16.73 -22.27 -26.43
CA LYS A 560 16.69 -21.68 -25.08
C LYS A 560 15.28 -21.36 -24.62
N PHE A 561 14.38 -20.99 -25.53
CA PHE A 561 13.00 -20.64 -25.21
C PHE A 561 12.14 -21.86 -24.84
N ALA A 562 12.35 -23.00 -25.49
CA ALA A 562 11.59 -24.23 -25.24
C ALA A 562 11.48 -24.64 -23.75
N PRO A 563 12.57 -24.69 -22.95
CA PRO A 563 12.47 -24.99 -21.53
C PRO A 563 11.74 -23.90 -20.73
N ILE A 564 11.92 -22.61 -21.05
CA ILE A 564 11.23 -21.49 -20.38
C ILE A 564 9.71 -21.62 -20.55
N LYS A 565 9.28 -21.90 -21.79
CA LYS A 565 7.86 -22.12 -22.10
C LYS A 565 7.28 -23.34 -21.38
N THR A 566 8.06 -24.43 -21.31
CA THR A 566 7.64 -25.66 -20.61
C THR A 566 7.46 -25.40 -19.12
N GLU A 567 8.39 -24.67 -18.51
CA GLU A 567 8.31 -24.28 -17.10
C GLU A 567 7.13 -23.36 -16.82
N ALA A 568 6.89 -22.37 -17.69
CA ALA A 568 5.73 -21.47 -17.59
C ALA A 568 4.40 -22.24 -17.62
N LEU A 569 4.26 -23.20 -18.55
CA LEU A 569 3.08 -24.08 -18.61
C LEU A 569 2.96 -24.95 -17.36
N HIS A 570 4.06 -25.51 -16.85
CA HIS A 570 4.05 -26.33 -15.65
C HIS A 570 3.63 -25.51 -14.42
N SER A 571 4.26 -24.37 -14.20
CA SER A 571 3.95 -23.44 -13.10
C SER A 571 2.51 -22.96 -13.15
N MET A 572 2.02 -22.56 -14.33
CA MET A 572 0.62 -22.14 -14.52
C MET A 572 -0.37 -23.26 -14.23
N ASN A 573 -0.15 -24.47 -14.78
CA ASN A 573 -1.04 -25.60 -14.56
C ASN A 573 -1.03 -26.05 -13.10
N SER A 574 0.12 -25.98 -12.42
CA SER A 574 0.21 -26.25 -10.99
C SER A 574 -0.58 -25.20 -10.20
N HIS A 575 -0.34 -23.91 -10.43
CA HIS A 575 -1.02 -22.83 -9.69
C HIS A 575 -2.53 -22.80 -9.94
N LEU A 576 -2.98 -22.63 -11.19
CA LEU A 576 -4.40 -22.51 -11.51
C LEU A 576 -5.13 -23.85 -11.45
N GLY A 577 -4.47 -24.95 -11.81
CA GLY A 577 -5.07 -26.28 -11.70
C GLY A 577 -5.36 -26.67 -10.26
N ASN A 578 -4.43 -26.36 -9.33
CA ASN A 578 -4.67 -26.55 -7.90
C ASN A 578 -5.82 -25.67 -7.40
N GLU A 579 -5.88 -24.40 -7.83
CA GLU A 579 -6.95 -23.48 -7.41
C GLU A 579 -8.32 -23.91 -7.96
N VAL A 580 -8.40 -24.36 -9.23
CA VAL A 580 -9.62 -24.94 -9.81
C VAL A 580 -10.06 -26.17 -9.02
N ASN A 581 -9.14 -27.09 -8.71
CA ASN A 581 -9.44 -28.30 -7.96
C ASN A 581 -9.91 -27.98 -6.53
N ARG A 582 -9.23 -27.04 -5.86
CA ARG A 582 -9.61 -26.54 -4.53
C ARG A 582 -10.98 -25.91 -4.56
N LEU A 583 -11.26 -25.04 -5.53
CA LEU A 583 -12.54 -24.34 -5.64
C LEU A 583 -13.69 -25.31 -5.94
N LYS A 584 -13.46 -26.32 -6.78
CA LYS A 584 -14.42 -27.41 -7.02
C LYS A 584 -14.69 -28.24 -5.77
N ALA A 585 -13.65 -28.60 -5.01
CA ALA A 585 -13.82 -29.32 -3.75
C ALA A 585 -14.59 -28.46 -2.73
N LEU A 586 -14.27 -27.17 -2.63
CA LEU A 586 -15.02 -26.23 -1.81
C LEU A 586 -16.47 -26.12 -2.25
N ALA A 587 -16.78 -26.09 -3.56
CA ALA A 587 -18.15 -26.02 -4.05
C ALA A 587 -19.01 -27.23 -3.63
N GLN A 588 -18.41 -28.38 -3.32
CA GLN A 588 -19.13 -29.56 -2.84
C GLN A 588 -19.57 -29.44 -1.37
N VAL A 589 -18.84 -28.67 -0.56
CA VAL A 589 -19.04 -28.57 0.91
C VAL A 589 -19.44 -27.17 1.38
N ASN A 590 -19.26 -26.17 0.53
CA ASN A 590 -19.46 -24.77 0.81
C ASN A 590 -20.36 -24.18 -0.29
N PRO A 591 -21.67 -23.95 -0.03
CA PRO A 591 -22.62 -23.44 -1.03
C PRO A 591 -22.29 -22.01 -1.50
N ASN A 592 -21.27 -21.39 -0.90
CA ASN A 592 -20.86 -20.01 -1.15
C ASN A 592 -19.91 -19.89 -2.35
N VAL A 593 -19.49 -21.01 -2.93
CA VAL A 593 -18.74 -21.02 -4.18
C VAL A 593 -19.72 -20.94 -5.34
N ARG A 594 -19.68 -19.85 -6.10
CA ARG A 594 -20.57 -19.70 -7.26
C ARG A 594 -20.06 -20.59 -8.42
N PRO A 595 -20.97 -21.25 -9.18
CA PRO A 595 -20.57 -22.00 -10.36
C PRO A 595 -19.78 -21.16 -11.37
N GLU A 596 -20.15 -19.89 -11.50
CA GLU A 596 -19.49 -18.91 -12.36
C GLU A 596 -18.01 -18.67 -11.98
N GLU A 597 -17.64 -18.78 -10.69
CA GLU A 597 -16.24 -18.66 -10.26
C GLU A 597 -15.39 -19.84 -10.72
N VAL A 598 -15.96 -21.05 -10.68
CA VAL A 598 -15.29 -22.26 -11.16
C VAL A 598 -15.13 -22.20 -12.67
N GLU A 599 -16.20 -21.89 -13.41
CA GLU A 599 -16.19 -21.76 -14.86
C GLU A 599 -15.18 -20.68 -15.30
N PHE A 600 -15.14 -19.54 -14.61
CA PHE A 600 -14.18 -18.47 -14.88
C PHE A 600 -12.72 -18.95 -14.75
N LEU A 601 -12.37 -19.69 -13.70
CA LEU A 601 -11.00 -20.19 -13.52
C LEU A 601 -10.65 -21.28 -14.54
N GLU A 602 -11.60 -22.15 -14.88
CA GLU A 602 -11.41 -23.17 -15.92
C GLU A 602 -11.17 -22.54 -17.29
N ASP A 603 -11.98 -21.56 -17.66
CA ASP A 603 -11.82 -20.81 -18.90
C ASP A 603 -10.51 -20.04 -18.92
N ARG A 604 -10.15 -19.39 -17.81
CA ARG A 604 -8.86 -18.70 -17.68
C ARG A 604 -7.70 -19.67 -17.89
N LEU A 605 -7.73 -20.85 -17.27
CA LEU A 605 -6.70 -21.88 -17.43
C LEU A 605 -6.59 -22.35 -18.89
N ARG A 606 -7.73 -22.60 -19.55
CA ARG A 606 -7.78 -23.03 -20.95
C ARG A 606 -7.22 -21.97 -21.90
N LEU A 607 -7.66 -20.71 -21.74
CA LEU A 607 -7.23 -19.61 -22.60
C LEU A 607 -5.75 -19.27 -22.39
N LEU A 608 -5.26 -19.28 -21.15
CA LEU A 608 -3.84 -19.06 -20.86
C LEU A 608 -2.96 -20.20 -21.41
N THR A 609 -3.39 -21.45 -21.26
CA THR A 609 -2.69 -22.60 -21.87
C THR A 609 -2.51 -22.37 -23.36
N SER A 610 -3.60 -22.04 -24.08
CA SER A 610 -3.53 -21.77 -25.52
C SER A 610 -2.61 -20.59 -25.86
N ALA A 611 -2.64 -19.52 -25.07
CA ALA A 611 -1.80 -18.35 -25.31
C ALA A 611 -0.31 -18.68 -25.13
N ILE A 612 0.05 -19.32 -24.01
CA ILE A 612 1.44 -19.73 -23.74
C ILE A 612 1.90 -20.78 -24.75
N GLU A 613 1.07 -21.73 -25.14
CA GLU A 613 1.40 -22.71 -26.21
C GLU A 613 1.61 -22.06 -27.58
N SER A 614 0.94 -20.95 -27.87
CA SER A 614 1.12 -20.18 -29.11
C SER A 614 2.25 -19.13 -29.06
N SER A 615 2.84 -18.91 -27.88
CA SER A 615 3.93 -17.93 -27.68
C SER A 615 5.14 -18.19 -28.57
N GLN A 616 5.79 -17.10 -28.97
CA GLN A 616 6.91 -17.07 -29.90
C GLN A 616 8.10 -16.31 -29.29
N ILE A 617 9.24 -16.38 -29.96
CA ILE A 617 10.43 -15.62 -29.62
C ILE A 617 10.92 -14.88 -30.88
N ARG A 618 11.01 -13.55 -30.78
CA ARG A 618 11.37 -12.66 -31.90
C ARG A 618 12.73 -12.02 -31.67
N LEU A 619 13.43 -11.67 -32.75
CA LEU A 619 14.69 -10.93 -32.65
C LEU A 619 14.38 -9.45 -32.39
N GLU A 620 14.94 -8.91 -31.31
CA GLU A 620 14.70 -7.53 -30.88
C GLU A 620 15.91 -6.64 -31.22
N ALA A 621 17.11 -7.06 -30.82
CA ALA A 621 18.34 -6.28 -31.03
C ALA A 621 19.52 -7.14 -31.50
N VAL A 622 20.44 -6.52 -32.25
CA VAL A 622 21.67 -7.10 -32.78
C VAL A 622 22.85 -6.18 -32.51
N ARG A 623 23.92 -6.74 -31.94
CA ARG A 623 25.21 -6.05 -31.79
C ARG A 623 26.31 -6.86 -32.47
N LEU A 624 26.98 -6.26 -33.45
CA LEU A 624 28.16 -6.83 -34.08
C LEU A 624 29.40 -6.44 -33.27
N ILE A 625 30.19 -7.43 -32.89
CA ILE A 625 31.40 -7.22 -32.08
C ILE A 625 32.61 -7.66 -32.91
N ILE A 626 33.51 -6.73 -33.18
CA ILE A 626 34.72 -6.97 -33.97
C ILE A 626 35.93 -6.92 -33.03
N ALA A 627 36.67 -8.02 -32.94
CA ALA A 627 37.90 -8.08 -32.16
C ALA A 627 39.03 -7.32 -32.87
N ALA A 628 39.60 -6.33 -32.20
CA ALA A 628 40.74 -5.55 -32.66
C ALA A 628 42.09 -6.13 -32.22
#